data_AF-A0A351SHM1-F1
#
_entry.id   AF-A0A351SHM1-F1
#
_cell.length_a   1.000
_cell.length_b   1.000
_cell.length_c   1.000
_cell.angle_alpha   90.00
_cell.angle_beta   90.00
_cell.angle_gamma   90.00
#
_symmetry.space_group_name_H-M   'P 1'
#
loop_
_entity.id
_entity.type
_entity.pdbx_description
1 polymer ?
#
loop_
_entity_poly.entity_id
_entity_poly.type
_entity_poly.pdbx_seq_one_letter_code
_entity_poly.pdbx_strand_id
1 'polypeptide(L)'
;MERRNLKYILTAACLSLLFAGCSDSSDEREDDTPPNGETPSNTVQIDASAGGVGASPTDPLNKYTYFDLDTGRVVELTDAEAALDTVWDIAFKRTKTKINGGASGPGSVTAALADEQDDFYDSAGDPDNNVFMNATAESEEAAFDDFTDASTLNFVADEDKPRIDGSLQGDEAWALYDPVTHSISAQPDAWNIVKSADGKAFAKLHVINITQASRDITLEMFIQQEGEVVFDTTATEWTASIGQGGGSRCFDFESESEVDC
;
A
#
# COMPACT_ATOMS: atom_id res chain seq x y z
N MET A 1 -50.08 -27.76 -9.12
CA MET A 1 -51.07 -27.84 -8.04
C MET A 1 -50.26 -27.54 -6.79
N GLU A 2 -50.24 -26.33 -6.24
CA GLU A 2 -51.36 -25.57 -5.70
C GLU A 2 -50.97 -24.07 -5.63
N ARG A 3 -51.90 -23.20 -6.01
CA ARG A 3 -51.79 -21.74 -5.93
C ARG A 3 -52.27 -21.28 -4.56
N ARG A 4 -51.63 -20.28 -3.94
CA ARG A 4 -52.33 -19.39 -2.98
C ARG A 4 -51.99 -17.93 -3.26
N ASN A 5 -53.00 -17.24 -3.77
CA ASN A 5 -53.16 -15.79 -3.85
C ASN A 5 -53.49 -15.21 -2.46
N LEU A 6 -53.05 -13.99 -2.14
CA LEU A 6 -53.87 -12.95 -1.45
C LEU A 6 -53.12 -11.59 -1.46
N LYS A 7 -53.49 -10.67 -2.37
CA LYS A 7 -54.41 -9.50 -2.24
C LYS A 7 -53.82 -8.28 -1.51
N TYR A 8 -53.70 -7.21 -2.31
CA TYR A 8 -53.54 -5.78 -2.02
C TYR A 8 -54.33 -5.24 -0.84
N ILE A 9 -53.74 -4.29 -0.09
CA ILE A 9 -54.45 -3.15 0.50
C ILE A 9 -53.60 -1.89 0.30
N LEU A 10 -54.22 -0.92 -0.36
CA LEU A 10 -53.81 0.46 -0.62
C LEU A 10 -54.76 1.34 0.18
N THR A 11 -54.26 2.24 1.06
CA THR A 11 -54.96 3.39 1.70
C THR A 11 -54.07 3.88 2.85
N ALA A 12 -53.94 5.15 3.24
CA ALA A 12 -54.48 6.43 2.79
C ALA A 12 -53.67 7.54 3.51
N ALA A 13 -53.57 8.72 2.90
CA ALA A 13 -53.05 9.92 3.52
C ALA A 13 -53.95 10.42 4.66
N CYS A 14 -53.35 10.88 5.77
CA CYS A 14 -54.00 11.76 6.74
C CYS A 14 -53.04 12.87 7.17
N LEU A 15 -53.38 14.08 6.72
CA LEU A 15 -52.86 15.38 7.13
C LEU A 15 -53.67 15.85 8.34
N SER A 16 -53.03 16.24 9.44
CA SER A 16 -53.65 17.14 10.44
C SER A 16 -52.62 17.78 11.37
N LEU A 17 -52.85 19.07 11.60
CA LEU A 17 -52.02 20.09 12.23
C LEU A 17 -51.92 19.97 13.77
N LEU A 18 -50.77 20.47 14.26
CA LEU A 18 -50.50 21.29 15.45
C LEU A 18 -51.40 21.13 16.70
N PHE A 19 -50.77 20.73 17.80
CA PHE A 19 -51.04 21.31 19.12
C PHE A 19 -49.73 21.81 19.72
N ALA A 20 -49.75 23.07 20.15
CA ALA A 20 -48.74 23.71 20.97
C ALA A 20 -48.75 23.09 22.38
N GLY A 21 -47.55 22.84 22.90
CA GLY A 21 -47.31 22.43 24.28
C GLY A 21 -45.93 22.89 24.71
N CYS A 22 -45.81 24.17 25.09
CA CYS A 22 -44.70 24.65 25.90
C CYS A 22 -44.77 23.96 27.27
N SER A 23 -43.71 23.23 27.63
CA SER A 23 -43.35 22.98 29.01
C SER A 23 -41.98 23.64 29.21
N ASP A 24 -42.04 24.79 29.87
CA ASP A 24 -40.94 25.60 30.35
C ASP A 24 -40.11 24.79 31.38
N SER A 25 -38.83 24.62 31.09
CA SER A 25 -37.82 24.24 32.08
C SER A 25 -36.55 24.96 31.70
N SER A 26 -36.40 26.13 32.30
CA SER A 26 -35.24 27.02 32.25
C SER A 26 -33.97 26.29 32.69
N ASP A 27 -33.08 26.06 31.73
CA ASP A 27 -31.63 26.00 31.93
C ASP A 27 -31.02 26.91 30.86
N GLU A 28 -30.56 28.08 31.28
CA GLU A 28 -29.76 28.99 30.46
C GLU A 28 -28.47 28.25 30.08
N ARG A 29 -28.37 27.78 28.84
CA ARG A 29 -27.10 27.40 28.23
C ARG A 29 -26.62 28.55 27.37
N GLU A 30 -25.39 28.93 27.65
CA GLU A 30 -24.67 30.02 27.03
C GLU A 30 -24.76 29.96 25.50
N ASP A 31 -24.94 31.14 24.95
CA ASP A 31 -24.82 31.50 23.55
C ASP A 31 -23.39 31.19 23.07
N ASP A 32 -23.20 30.02 22.45
CA ASP A 32 -21.99 29.73 21.66
C ASP A 32 -22.04 30.55 20.35
N THR A 33 -21.87 31.86 20.50
CA THR A 33 -21.41 32.69 19.38
C THR A 33 -19.94 32.34 19.14
N PRO A 34 -19.54 31.79 17.98
CA PRO A 34 -18.14 31.49 17.71
C PRO A 34 -17.32 32.79 17.78
N PRO A 35 -16.17 32.82 18.46
CA PRO A 35 -15.31 33.97 18.41
C PRO A 35 -14.83 34.17 16.97
N ASN A 36 -15.09 35.38 16.49
CA ASN A 36 -14.70 35.94 15.20
C ASN A 36 -13.30 35.50 14.73
N GLY A 37 -13.23 34.72 13.64
CA GLY A 37 -11.96 34.42 12.96
C GLY A 37 -11.90 33.15 12.11
N GLU A 38 -12.86 32.22 12.20
CA GLU A 38 -12.77 30.97 11.43
C GLU A 38 -13.07 31.20 9.94
N THR A 39 -12.05 31.02 9.10
CA THR A 39 -12.20 30.83 7.66
C THR A 39 -13.19 29.68 7.43
N PRO A 40 -14.19 29.81 6.53
CA PRO A 40 -15.09 28.71 6.24
C PRO A 40 -14.28 27.49 5.75
N SER A 41 -14.23 26.45 6.58
CA SER A 41 -13.62 25.17 6.24
C SER A 41 -14.59 24.34 5.41
N ASN A 42 -14.19 24.00 4.19
CA ASN A 42 -14.92 23.04 3.37
C ASN A 42 -14.54 21.63 3.82
N THR A 43 -15.35 21.04 4.71
CA THR A 43 -15.15 19.65 5.13
C THR A 43 -15.80 18.70 4.13
N VAL A 44 -15.04 17.73 3.63
CA VAL A 44 -15.56 16.61 2.84
C VAL A 44 -15.45 15.32 3.66
N GLN A 45 -16.53 14.54 3.70
CA GLN A 45 -16.53 13.22 4.34
C GLN A 45 -16.11 12.15 3.34
N ILE A 46 -15.06 11.39 3.68
CA ILE A 46 -14.59 10.24 2.90
C ILE A 46 -14.85 8.98 3.73
N ASP A 47 -15.75 8.11 3.24
CA ASP A 47 -16.01 6.81 3.89
C ASP A 47 -14.94 5.79 3.47
N ALA A 48 -13.94 5.57 4.31
CA ALA A 48 -12.91 4.55 4.10
C ALA A 48 -13.22 3.22 4.82
N SER A 49 -14.46 2.96 5.25
CA SER A 49 -14.77 1.81 6.12
C SER A 49 -14.80 0.44 5.41
N ALA A 50 -14.72 0.40 4.08
CA ALA A 50 -14.74 -0.83 3.29
C ALA A 50 -13.62 -1.83 3.69
N GLY A 51 -13.91 -3.13 3.66
CA GLY A 51 -12.96 -4.20 4.01
C GLY A 51 -13.06 -4.68 5.47
N GLY A 52 -11.98 -5.25 6.01
CA GLY A 52 -11.91 -5.82 7.36
C GLY A 52 -11.93 -7.35 7.41
N VAL A 53 -11.82 -7.92 8.61
CA VAL A 53 -11.81 -9.38 8.82
C VAL A 53 -13.11 -9.99 8.30
N GLY A 54 -13.01 -10.88 7.33
CA GLY A 54 -14.16 -11.57 6.72
C GLY A 54 -14.81 -10.85 5.53
N ALA A 55 -14.32 -9.67 5.13
CA ALA A 55 -14.78 -9.01 3.92
C ALA A 55 -14.38 -9.83 2.67
N SER A 56 -15.34 -10.15 1.81
CA SER A 56 -15.06 -10.89 0.57
C SER A 56 -14.27 -10.01 -0.39
N PRO A 57 -13.16 -10.49 -0.99
CA PRO A 57 -12.46 -9.77 -2.06
C PRO A 57 -13.33 -9.50 -3.29
N THR A 58 -14.41 -10.27 -3.47
CA THR A 58 -15.33 -10.15 -4.60
C THR A 58 -16.58 -9.31 -4.29
N ASP A 59 -16.73 -8.80 -3.05
CA ASP A 59 -17.82 -7.90 -2.71
C ASP A 59 -17.59 -6.54 -3.38
N PRO A 60 -18.52 -6.06 -4.23
CA PRO A 60 -18.40 -4.75 -4.88
C PRO A 60 -18.30 -3.57 -3.90
N LEU A 61 -18.79 -3.72 -2.67
CA LEU A 61 -18.66 -2.71 -1.61
C LEU A 61 -17.30 -2.76 -0.91
N ASN A 62 -16.54 -3.84 -1.09
CA ASN A 62 -15.17 -3.95 -0.61
C ASN A 62 -14.19 -3.26 -1.59
N LYS A 63 -14.45 -2.00 -1.92
CA LYS A 63 -13.66 -1.16 -2.83
C LYS A 63 -12.97 -0.02 -2.08
N TYR A 64 -12.06 0.70 -2.73
CA TYR A 64 -11.58 1.98 -2.22
C TYR A 64 -12.62 3.08 -2.45
N THR A 65 -12.58 4.11 -1.61
CA THR A 65 -13.26 5.38 -1.87
C THR A 65 -12.28 6.32 -2.54
N TYR A 66 -12.61 6.71 -3.78
CA TYR A 66 -11.76 7.50 -4.66
C TYR A 66 -12.11 8.97 -4.56
N PHE A 67 -11.10 9.83 -4.47
CA PHE A 67 -11.26 11.27 -4.29
C PHE A 67 -10.48 12.04 -5.34
N ASP A 68 -11.14 13.00 -5.97
CA ASP A 68 -10.60 13.95 -6.93
C ASP A 68 -10.34 15.26 -6.19
N LEU A 69 -9.06 15.64 -6.10
CA LEU A 69 -8.58 16.84 -5.43
C LEU A 69 -8.86 18.10 -6.26
N ASP A 70 -8.94 18.01 -7.59
CA ASP A 70 -9.29 19.13 -8.46
C ASP A 70 -10.72 19.61 -8.22
N THR A 71 -11.66 18.67 -8.07
CA THR A 71 -13.07 19.00 -7.82
C THR A 71 -13.45 18.96 -6.34
N GLY A 72 -12.60 18.41 -5.48
CA GLY A 72 -12.85 18.21 -4.06
C GLY A 72 -14.00 17.24 -3.79
N ARG A 73 -14.15 16.19 -4.60
CA ARG A 73 -15.31 15.27 -4.55
C ARG A 73 -14.91 13.81 -4.59
N VAL A 74 -15.74 12.99 -3.95
CA VAL A 74 -15.69 11.53 -4.11
C VAL A 74 -16.15 11.17 -5.52
N VAL A 75 -15.37 10.33 -6.20
CA VAL A 75 -15.69 9.77 -7.51
C VAL A 75 -16.22 8.36 -7.33
N GLU A 76 -17.43 8.10 -7.83
CA GLU A 76 -18.02 6.76 -7.76
C GLU A 76 -17.42 5.84 -8.83
N LEU A 77 -16.39 5.09 -8.42
CA LEU A 77 -15.72 4.09 -9.24
C LEU A 77 -15.71 2.74 -8.51
N THR A 78 -15.74 1.64 -9.26
CA THR A 78 -15.25 0.34 -8.79
C THR A 78 -13.72 0.30 -8.86
N ASP A 79 -13.08 -0.64 -8.15
CA ASP A 79 -11.61 -0.79 -8.20
C ASP A 79 -11.11 -1.10 -9.63
N ALA A 80 -11.90 -1.82 -10.43
CA ALA A 80 -11.56 -2.13 -11.82
C ALA A 80 -11.68 -0.91 -12.75
N GLU A 81 -12.68 -0.06 -12.54
CA GLU A 81 -12.81 1.19 -13.29
C GLU A 81 -11.71 2.18 -12.92
N ALA A 82 -11.41 2.33 -11.62
CA ALA A 82 -10.37 3.22 -11.15
C ALA A 82 -8.97 2.88 -11.68
N ALA A 83 -8.68 1.60 -11.90
CA ALA A 83 -7.44 1.14 -12.51
C ALA A 83 -7.24 1.63 -13.96
N LEU A 84 -8.28 2.16 -14.60
CA LEU A 84 -8.26 2.68 -15.97
C LEU A 84 -8.63 4.17 -16.04
N ASP A 85 -8.90 4.79 -14.90
CA ASP A 85 -9.42 6.16 -14.79
C ASP A 85 -8.33 7.13 -14.33
N THR A 86 -8.26 8.31 -14.97
CA THR A 86 -7.25 9.34 -14.70
C THR A 86 -7.80 10.52 -13.90
N VAL A 87 -9.02 10.45 -13.38
CA VAL A 87 -9.73 11.57 -12.73
C VAL A 87 -9.53 11.60 -11.22
N TRP A 88 -9.52 10.44 -10.56
CA TRP A 88 -9.25 10.40 -9.11
C TRP A 88 -7.78 10.66 -8.82
N ASP A 89 -7.46 11.22 -7.66
CA ASP A 89 -6.07 11.52 -7.26
C ASP A 89 -5.58 10.66 -6.10
N ILE A 90 -6.42 10.50 -5.07
CA ILE A 90 -6.11 9.75 -3.85
C ILE A 90 -7.30 8.87 -3.45
N ALA A 91 -7.02 7.71 -2.87
CA ALA A 91 -8.07 6.78 -2.47
C ALA A 91 -7.75 6.09 -1.14
N PHE A 92 -8.81 5.81 -0.37
CA PHE A 92 -8.70 5.26 0.99
C PHE A 92 -9.54 3.99 1.17
N LYS A 93 -9.01 3.04 1.95
CA LYS A 93 -9.68 1.80 2.37
C LYS A 93 -9.08 1.27 3.67
N ARG A 94 -9.82 1.40 4.77
CA ARG A 94 -9.33 1.22 6.15
C ARG A 94 -8.08 2.07 6.36
N THR A 95 -6.97 1.42 6.69
CA THR A 95 -5.65 2.01 6.89
C THR A 95 -4.83 2.05 5.59
N LYS A 96 -5.39 1.59 4.47
CA LYS A 96 -4.70 1.62 3.18
C LYS A 96 -5.02 2.91 2.45
N THR A 97 -3.98 3.46 1.84
CA THR A 97 -4.05 4.63 0.96
C THR A 97 -3.36 4.26 -0.35
N LYS A 98 -3.79 4.88 -1.45
CA LYS A 98 -3.09 4.85 -2.74
C LYS A 98 -3.31 6.16 -3.48
N ILE A 99 -2.41 6.47 -4.41
CA ILE A 99 -2.51 7.62 -5.31
C ILE A 99 -2.65 7.18 -6.76
N ASN A 100 -3.22 8.02 -7.62
CA ASN A 100 -3.39 7.70 -9.04
C ASN A 100 -2.09 7.93 -9.82
N GLY A 101 -1.10 7.09 -9.56
CA GLY A 101 0.16 7.07 -10.28
C GLY A 101 0.87 5.73 -10.13
N GLY A 102 1.69 5.39 -11.14
CA GLY A 102 2.51 4.19 -11.13
C GLY A 102 1.68 2.91 -11.07
N ALA A 103 1.91 2.06 -10.06
CA ALA A 103 1.26 0.75 -9.93
C ALA A 103 -0.25 0.84 -9.60
N SER A 104 -0.69 1.95 -9.03
CA SER A 104 -2.06 2.11 -8.51
C SER A 104 -3.08 2.62 -9.53
N GLY A 105 -2.63 3.27 -10.61
CA GLY A 105 -3.49 3.83 -11.64
C GLY A 105 -2.76 4.59 -12.74
N PRO A 106 -3.45 4.94 -13.84
CA PRO A 106 -2.87 5.53 -15.04
C PRO A 106 -2.63 7.04 -14.96
N GLY A 107 -3.02 7.69 -13.87
CA GLY A 107 -2.75 9.10 -13.63
C GLY A 107 -1.25 9.40 -13.42
N SER A 108 -0.94 10.68 -13.24
CA SER A 108 0.42 11.17 -13.01
C SER A 108 0.63 11.68 -11.59
N VAL A 109 -0.20 11.25 -10.64
CA VAL A 109 -0.12 11.72 -9.25
C VAL A 109 1.13 11.15 -8.60
N THR A 110 1.86 12.03 -7.93
CA THR A 110 3.02 11.71 -7.11
C THR A 110 2.85 12.35 -5.74
N ALA A 111 3.46 11.74 -4.73
CA ALA A 111 3.47 12.25 -3.36
C ALA A 111 4.92 12.33 -2.86
N ALA A 112 5.14 13.16 -1.85
CA ALA A 112 6.43 13.30 -1.20
C ALA A 112 6.24 13.50 0.31
N LEU A 113 7.26 13.13 1.08
CA LEU A 113 7.36 13.47 2.50
C LEU A 113 7.84 14.93 2.60
N ALA A 114 7.02 15.80 3.19
CA ALA A 114 7.33 17.22 3.30
C ALA A 114 8.16 17.56 4.54
N ASP A 115 7.98 16.79 5.62
CA ASP A 115 8.70 16.92 6.87
C ASP A 115 8.93 15.51 7.44
N GLU A 116 10.18 15.19 7.79
CA GLU A 116 10.56 13.90 8.37
C GLU A 116 10.31 13.87 9.89
N GLN A 117 10.06 15.04 10.51
CA GLN A 117 9.87 15.23 11.95
C GLN A 117 11.07 14.71 12.76
N ASP A 118 12.28 15.00 12.29
CA ASP A 118 13.54 14.54 12.89
C ASP A 118 13.70 14.96 14.36
N ASP A 119 13.08 16.07 14.77
CA ASP A 119 13.11 16.60 16.13
C ASP A 119 12.34 15.73 17.15
N PHE A 120 11.54 14.78 16.68
CA PHE A 120 10.92 13.75 17.53
C PHE A 120 11.89 12.64 17.94
N TYR A 121 13.11 12.63 17.39
CA TYR A 121 14.15 11.63 17.65
C TYR A 121 15.43 12.29 18.16
N ASP A 122 16.15 11.60 19.04
CA ASP A 122 17.43 12.08 19.55
C ASP A 122 18.58 11.80 18.57
N SER A 123 19.81 12.22 18.95
CA SER A 123 21.00 12.01 18.10
C SER A 123 21.36 10.55 17.85
N ALA A 124 20.82 9.61 18.62
CA ALA A 124 20.99 8.17 18.43
C ALA A 124 19.88 7.56 17.55
N GLY A 125 18.86 8.35 17.17
CA GLY A 125 17.69 7.89 16.42
C GLY A 125 16.61 7.26 17.31
N ASP A 126 16.75 7.37 18.65
CA ASP A 126 15.74 6.88 19.58
C ASP A 126 14.63 7.92 19.76
N PRO A 127 13.35 7.52 19.91
CA PRO A 127 12.24 8.46 20.06
C PRO A 127 12.35 9.24 21.37
N ASP A 128 12.25 10.58 21.31
CA ASP A 128 12.18 11.43 22.50
C ASP A 128 10.75 11.49 23.03
N ASN A 129 10.46 10.67 24.04
CA ASN A 129 9.16 10.63 24.72
C ASN A 129 8.67 12.00 25.19
N ASN A 130 9.57 12.93 25.56
CA ASN A 130 9.14 14.27 25.99
C ASN A 130 8.59 15.08 24.82
N VAL A 131 9.16 14.95 23.62
CA VAL A 131 8.65 15.62 22.42
C VAL A 131 7.29 15.05 22.05
N PHE A 132 7.18 13.72 21.91
CA PHE A 132 5.91 13.04 21.59
C PHE A 132 4.76 13.38 22.55
N MET A 133 5.03 13.45 23.87
CA MET A 133 3.98 13.67 24.87
C MET A 133 3.59 15.13 25.04
N ASN A 134 4.41 16.07 24.57
CA ASN A 134 4.15 17.51 24.64
C ASN A 134 3.79 18.12 23.28
N ALA A 135 3.85 17.37 22.18
CA ALA A 135 3.41 17.81 20.87
C ALA A 135 1.92 18.18 20.89
N THR A 136 1.60 19.33 20.31
CA THR A 136 0.25 19.88 20.20
C THR A 136 0.04 20.41 18.79
N ALA A 137 -1.22 20.54 18.35
CA ALA A 137 -1.49 21.13 17.03
C ALA A 137 -0.82 22.51 16.86
N GLU A 138 -0.81 23.34 17.93
CA GLU A 138 -0.18 24.66 17.93
C GLU A 138 1.37 24.59 17.85
N SER A 139 2.00 23.58 18.46
CA SER A 139 3.46 23.43 18.37
C SER A 139 3.93 22.99 16.99
N GLU A 140 3.13 22.17 16.30
CA GLU A 140 3.48 21.62 14.98
C GLU A 140 3.05 22.51 13.82
N GLU A 141 2.11 23.45 14.04
CA GLU A 141 1.60 24.36 13.01
C GLU A 141 2.73 25.20 12.39
N ALA A 142 3.71 25.63 13.19
CA ALA A 142 4.86 26.37 12.68
C ALA A 142 5.71 25.57 11.68
N ALA A 143 5.93 24.27 11.94
CA ALA A 143 6.67 23.40 11.03
C ALA A 143 5.90 23.19 9.72
N PHE A 144 4.58 23.06 9.79
CA PHE A 144 3.70 22.98 8.63
C PHE A 144 3.72 24.26 7.79
N ASP A 145 3.64 25.43 8.42
CA ASP A 145 3.61 26.74 7.74
C ASP A 145 4.96 27.16 7.16
N ASP A 146 6.07 26.77 7.79
CA ASP A 146 7.42 27.08 7.32
C ASP A 146 7.75 26.35 6.01
N PHE A 147 7.09 25.23 5.73
CA PHE A 147 7.22 24.50 4.48
C PHE A 147 6.54 25.24 3.31
N THR A 148 7.34 25.91 2.49
CA THR A 148 6.85 26.79 1.42
C THR A 148 7.29 26.41 0.00
N ASP A 149 8.25 25.48 -0.13
CA ASP A 149 8.83 25.11 -1.44
C ASP A 149 8.88 23.59 -1.66
N ALA A 150 7.82 23.08 -2.28
CA ALA A 150 7.74 21.69 -2.70
C ALA A 150 8.69 21.31 -3.83
N SER A 151 9.30 22.25 -4.55
CA SER A 151 10.22 21.93 -5.66
C SER A 151 11.50 21.22 -5.20
N THR A 152 11.78 21.25 -3.90
CA THR A 152 12.91 20.58 -3.26
C THR A 152 12.62 19.13 -2.87
N LEU A 153 11.34 18.71 -2.88
CA LEU A 153 10.94 17.38 -2.44
C LEU A 153 11.15 16.32 -3.52
N ASN A 154 11.39 15.08 -3.07
CA ASN A 154 11.44 13.92 -3.94
C ASN A 154 10.05 13.30 -4.11
N PHE A 155 9.39 13.62 -5.22
CA PHE A 155 8.08 13.09 -5.56
C PHE A 155 8.17 11.69 -6.16
N VAL A 156 7.39 10.76 -5.62
CA VAL A 156 7.30 9.37 -6.08
C VAL A 156 5.84 9.00 -6.37
N ALA A 157 5.64 8.19 -7.40
CA ALA A 157 4.35 7.54 -7.66
C ALA A 157 4.23 6.27 -6.80
N ASP A 158 3.05 5.67 -6.73
CA ASP A 158 2.92 4.34 -6.13
C ASP A 158 3.69 3.30 -6.96
N GLU A 159 4.34 2.35 -6.29
CA GLU A 159 5.11 1.30 -6.93
C GLU A 159 4.83 -0.06 -6.27
N ASP A 160 4.87 -1.13 -7.08
CA ASP A 160 4.91 -2.48 -6.57
C ASP A 160 6.32 -2.75 -6.02
N LYS A 161 6.42 -3.06 -4.73
CA LYS A 161 7.70 -3.43 -4.12
C LYS A 161 7.93 -4.93 -4.29
N PRO A 162 8.97 -5.35 -5.03
CA PRO A 162 9.29 -6.76 -5.13
C PRO A 162 9.70 -7.29 -3.76
N ARG A 163 9.38 -8.56 -3.52
CA ARG A 163 9.78 -9.24 -2.28
C ARG A 163 11.28 -9.45 -2.19
N ILE A 164 11.91 -9.73 -3.32
CA ILE A 164 13.37 -9.77 -3.43
C ILE A 164 13.85 -8.34 -3.53
N ASP A 165 14.25 -7.77 -2.40
CA ASP A 165 14.95 -6.50 -2.39
C ASP A 165 16.47 -6.74 -2.33
N GLY A 166 17.24 -5.68 -2.59
CA GLY A 166 18.69 -5.71 -2.47
C GLY A 166 19.19 -5.66 -1.03
N SER A 167 18.31 -5.87 -0.03
CA SER A 167 18.73 -5.86 1.36
C SER A 167 19.60 -7.08 1.66
N LEU A 168 20.52 -6.91 2.59
CA LEU A 168 21.38 -7.98 3.10
C LEU A 168 21.09 -8.28 4.57
N GLN A 169 19.90 -7.91 5.05
CA GLN A 169 19.54 -7.96 6.46
C GLN A 169 18.07 -8.40 6.61
N GLY A 170 17.79 -9.21 7.63
CA GLY A 170 16.45 -9.67 7.97
C GLY A 170 16.06 -10.99 7.32
N ASP A 171 14.97 -11.58 7.80
CA ASP A 171 14.54 -12.95 7.46
C ASP A 171 14.07 -13.12 6.01
N GLU A 172 13.93 -12.01 5.29
CA GLU A 172 13.39 -11.96 3.92
C GLU A 172 14.47 -11.72 2.86
N ALA A 173 15.67 -11.30 3.29
CA ALA A 173 16.81 -11.05 2.42
C ALA A 173 17.32 -12.34 1.79
N TRP A 174 17.69 -12.30 0.51
CA TRP A 174 18.23 -13.47 -0.20
C TRP A 174 19.66 -13.82 0.25
N ALA A 175 20.35 -12.89 0.91
CA ALA A 175 21.67 -13.04 1.48
C ALA A 175 21.79 -12.21 2.77
N LEU A 176 22.74 -12.57 3.62
CA LEU A 176 23.03 -11.88 4.88
C LEU A 176 24.43 -11.30 4.88
N TYR A 177 24.56 -10.09 5.43
CA TYR A 177 25.83 -9.44 5.67
C TYR A 177 26.21 -9.48 7.16
N ASP A 178 27.42 -9.95 7.45
CA ASP A 178 28.01 -9.88 8.79
C ASP A 178 28.90 -8.64 8.90
N PRO A 179 28.54 -7.62 9.69
CA PRO A 179 29.33 -6.39 9.83
C PRO A 179 30.63 -6.58 10.61
N VAL A 180 30.80 -7.67 11.37
CA VAL A 180 32.03 -7.97 12.12
C VAL A 180 33.07 -8.60 11.21
N THR A 181 32.66 -9.56 10.39
CA THR A 181 33.56 -10.30 9.49
C THR A 181 33.61 -9.73 8.07
N HIS A 182 32.72 -8.78 7.75
CA HIS A 182 32.49 -8.25 6.41
C HIS A 182 32.19 -9.34 5.36
N SER A 183 31.59 -10.44 5.81
CA SER A 183 31.24 -11.57 4.96
C SER A 183 29.79 -11.50 4.49
N ILE A 184 29.51 -12.05 3.30
CA ILE A 184 28.17 -12.25 2.78
C ILE A 184 27.91 -13.75 2.66
N SER A 185 26.83 -14.23 3.26
CA SER A 185 26.39 -15.62 3.19
C SER A 185 24.99 -15.73 2.60
N ALA A 186 24.70 -16.91 2.03
CA ALA A 186 23.35 -17.23 1.55
C ALA A 186 22.32 -17.25 2.70
N GLN A 187 21.07 -16.94 2.38
CA GLN A 187 19.92 -17.14 3.26
C GLN A 187 18.97 -18.20 2.67
N PRO A 188 19.18 -19.49 2.97
CA PRO A 188 18.40 -20.57 2.36
C PRO A 188 16.95 -20.65 2.86
N ASP A 189 16.54 -19.85 3.83
CA ASP A 189 15.13 -19.81 4.24
C ASP A 189 14.32 -18.73 3.50
N ALA A 190 14.99 -17.84 2.76
CA ALA A 190 14.36 -16.77 1.97
C ALA A 190 13.89 -17.29 0.59
N TRP A 191 12.79 -18.02 0.60
CA TRP A 191 12.12 -18.52 -0.60
C TRP A 191 11.37 -17.43 -1.35
N ASN A 192 11.51 -17.44 -2.68
CA ASN A 192 10.86 -16.50 -3.59
C ASN A 192 10.23 -17.24 -4.77
N ILE A 193 9.25 -16.60 -5.41
CA ILE A 193 8.70 -17.05 -6.69
C ILE A 193 9.00 -16.00 -7.74
N VAL A 194 9.66 -16.40 -8.81
CA VAL A 194 9.97 -15.55 -9.95
C VAL A 194 9.25 -16.07 -11.18
N LYS A 195 8.63 -15.17 -11.94
CA LYS A 195 8.03 -15.45 -13.24
C LYS A 195 9.07 -15.13 -14.32
N SER A 196 9.18 -15.98 -15.34
CA SER A 196 10.10 -15.80 -16.45
C SER A 196 9.79 -14.55 -17.28
N ALA A 197 10.74 -14.15 -18.14
CA ALA A 197 10.66 -12.92 -18.92
C ALA A 197 9.48 -12.89 -19.92
N ASP A 198 9.11 -14.04 -20.50
CA ASP A 198 7.95 -14.15 -21.39
C ASP A 198 6.63 -14.38 -20.62
N GLY A 199 6.73 -14.59 -19.31
CA GLY A 199 5.63 -14.74 -18.38
C GLY A 199 5.00 -16.13 -18.33
N LYS A 200 5.64 -17.13 -18.94
CA LYS A 200 5.06 -18.47 -19.14
C LYS A 200 5.59 -19.54 -18.20
N ALA A 201 6.83 -19.41 -17.74
CA ALA A 201 7.40 -20.26 -16.71
C ALA A 201 7.50 -19.55 -15.35
N PHE A 202 7.61 -20.34 -14.29
CA PHE A 202 7.76 -19.87 -12.92
C PHE A 202 8.82 -20.69 -12.21
N ALA A 203 9.54 -20.09 -11.27
CA ALA A 203 10.47 -20.80 -10.41
C ALA A 203 10.21 -20.43 -8.95
N LYS A 204 10.02 -21.43 -8.09
CA LYS A 204 10.30 -21.28 -6.66
C LYS A 204 11.80 -21.39 -6.48
N LEU A 205 12.43 -20.39 -5.90
CA LEU A 205 13.89 -20.37 -5.76
C LEU A 205 14.33 -19.77 -4.44
N HIS A 206 15.55 -20.12 -4.07
CA HIS A 206 16.29 -19.48 -2.98
C HIS A 206 17.79 -19.60 -3.24
N VAL A 207 18.58 -18.79 -2.56
CA VAL A 207 20.04 -18.86 -2.64
C VAL A 207 20.54 -19.79 -1.54
N ILE A 208 21.26 -20.85 -1.93
CA ILE A 208 21.78 -21.86 -1.01
C ILE A 208 23.26 -21.69 -0.69
N ASN A 209 24.01 -20.98 -1.55
CA ASN A 209 25.43 -20.74 -1.32
C ASN A 209 25.92 -19.45 -1.99
N ILE A 210 26.87 -18.78 -1.34
CA ILE A 210 27.61 -17.63 -1.87
C ILE A 210 29.09 -17.84 -1.60
N THR A 211 29.90 -17.86 -2.66
CA THR A 211 31.36 -17.89 -2.55
C THR A 211 31.90 -16.49 -2.83
N GLN A 212 31.94 -15.65 -1.80
CA GLN A 212 32.28 -14.22 -1.94
C GLN A 212 33.62 -13.96 -2.64
N ALA A 213 34.62 -14.84 -2.43
CA ALA A 213 35.94 -14.69 -3.05
C ALA A 213 35.91 -14.81 -4.59
N SER A 214 35.02 -15.64 -5.15
CA SER A 214 34.79 -15.76 -6.59
C SER A 214 33.53 -15.06 -7.05
N ARG A 215 32.72 -14.52 -6.13
CA ARG A 215 31.40 -13.92 -6.39
C ARG A 215 30.38 -14.91 -6.95
N ASP A 216 30.62 -16.21 -6.75
CA ASP A 216 29.70 -17.23 -7.26
C ASP A 216 28.48 -17.36 -6.35
N ILE A 217 27.31 -17.55 -6.97
CA ILE A 217 26.03 -17.69 -6.27
C ILE A 217 25.39 -18.99 -6.73
N THR A 218 24.91 -19.81 -5.80
CA THR A 218 24.18 -21.05 -6.12
C THR A 218 22.73 -20.92 -5.71
N LEU A 219 21.84 -21.20 -6.65
CA LEU A 219 20.40 -21.26 -6.45
C LEU A 219 19.94 -22.71 -6.49
N GLU A 220 19.00 -23.05 -5.63
CA GLU A 220 18.14 -24.22 -5.79
C GLU A 220 16.78 -23.72 -6.29
N MET A 221 16.24 -24.38 -7.31
CA MET A 221 15.03 -23.96 -8.00
C MET A 221 14.10 -25.14 -8.24
N PHE A 222 12.80 -24.93 -8.09
CA PHE A 222 11.75 -25.83 -8.56
C PHE A 222 10.97 -25.08 -9.63
N ILE A 223 11.04 -25.56 -10.86
CA ILE A 223 10.54 -24.86 -12.04
C ILE A 223 9.15 -25.38 -12.38
N GLN A 224 8.32 -24.52 -12.95
CA GLN A 224 7.01 -24.85 -13.50
C GLN A 224 7.02 -24.32 -14.93
N GLN A 225 6.91 -25.23 -15.89
CA GLN A 225 6.98 -24.90 -17.32
C GLN A 225 5.63 -24.39 -17.85
N GLU A 226 5.65 -23.85 -19.08
CA GLU A 226 4.44 -23.36 -19.75
C GLU A 226 3.35 -24.44 -19.83
N GLY A 227 2.16 -24.13 -19.31
CA GLY A 227 1.00 -25.02 -19.34
C GLY A 227 0.93 -26.04 -18.19
N GLU A 228 1.95 -26.11 -17.34
CA GLU A 228 1.90 -26.93 -16.13
C GLU A 228 1.10 -26.23 -15.02
N VAL A 229 0.58 -27.03 -14.09
CA VAL A 229 -0.21 -26.54 -12.94
C VAL A 229 0.43 -26.87 -11.59
N VAL A 230 1.63 -27.46 -11.61
CA VAL A 230 2.44 -27.80 -10.44
C VAL A 230 3.89 -27.48 -10.75
N PHE A 231 4.67 -27.18 -9.70
CA PHE A 231 6.12 -27.08 -9.81
C PHE A 231 6.73 -28.48 -9.81
N ASP A 232 7.93 -28.58 -10.37
CA ASP A 232 8.78 -29.75 -10.25
C ASP A 232 8.94 -30.20 -8.80
N THR A 233 9.09 -31.50 -8.63
CA THR A 233 9.40 -32.11 -7.32
C THR A 233 10.90 -32.33 -7.13
N THR A 234 11.67 -32.22 -8.19
CA THR A 234 13.13 -32.31 -8.18
C THR A 234 13.68 -30.91 -8.34
N ALA A 235 14.66 -30.56 -7.50
CA ALA A 235 15.31 -29.28 -7.62
C ALA A 235 16.31 -29.27 -8.78
N THR A 236 16.34 -28.14 -9.48
CA THR A 236 17.41 -27.73 -10.38
C THR A 236 18.36 -26.84 -9.57
N GLU A 237 19.56 -27.32 -9.31
CA GLU A 237 20.64 -26.54 -8.72
C GLU A 237 21.49 -25.91 -9.82
N TRP A 238 21.68 -24.59 -9.75
CA TRP A 238 22.53 -23.86 -10.69
C TRP A 238 23.48 -22.92 -9.96
N THR A 239 24.76 -22.96 -10.32
CA THR A 239 25.78 -22.04 -9.81
C THR A 239 26.15 -21.03 -10.89
N ALA A 240 25.77 -19.78 -10.67
CA ALA A 240 26.27 -18.62 -11.40
C ALA A 240 27.76 -18.44 -11.09
N SER A 241 28.62 -19.03 -11.93
CA SER A 241 30.08 -19.00 -11.77
C SER A 241 30.66 -17.70 -12.35
N ILE A 242 30.57 -16.61 -11.59
CA ILE A 242 30.92 -15.24 -12.01
C ILE A 242 32.45 -15.06 -12.04
N GLY A 243 33.17 -15.57 -11.04
CA GLY A 243 34.61 -15.39 -10.90
C GLY A 243 35.05 -13.99 -10.44
N GLN A 244 36.35 -13.87 -10.09
CA GLN A 244 36.94 -12.64 -9.53
C GLN A 244 36.89 -11.42 -10.47
N GLY A 245 36.83 -11.65 -11.78
CA GLY A 245 36.70 -10.59 -12.77
C GLY A 245 35.35 -9.87 -12.74
N GLY A 246 34.35 -10.46 -12.07
CA GLY A 246 32.97 -9.97 -12.13
C GLY A 246 32.30 -10.28 -13.48
N GLY A 247 31.12 -9.69 -13.66
CA GLY A 247 30.25 -9.94 -14.81
C GLY A 247 28.89 -10.48 -14.37
N SER A 248 28.16 -11.02 -15.34
CA SER A 248 26.82 -11.56 -15.13
C SER A 248 26.72 -12.98 -15.69
N ARG A 249 25.76 -13.73 -15.16
CA ARG A 249 25.35 -15.04 -15.65
C ARG A 249 23.83 -15.05 -15.65
N CYS A 250 23.23 -15.63 -16.68
CA CYS A 250 21.78 -15.66 -16.87
C CYS A 250 21.33 -17.11 -17.01
N PHE A 251 20.23 -17.44 -16.36
CA PHE A 251 19.62 -18.76 -16.42
C PHE A 251 18.21 -18.62 -16.94
N ASP A 252 17.87 -19.42 -17.94
CA ASP A 252 16.58 -19.43 -18.62
C ASP A 252 15.74 -20.58 -18.06
N PHE A 253 14.54 -20.27 -17.57
CA PHE A 253 13.67 -21.26 -16.92
C PHE A 253 13.07 -22.23 -17.93
N GLU A 254 12.80 -21.77 -19.15
CA GLU A 254 12.19 -22.54 -20.22
C GLU A 254 13.13 -23.64 -20.76
N SER A 255 14.41 -23.31 -20.94
CA SER A 255 15.43 -24.28 -21.36
C SER A 255 16.15 -24.96 -20.20
N GLU A 256 15.93 -24.49 -18.97
CA GLU A 256 16.63 -24.92 -17.75
C GLU A 256 18.15 -24.91 -17.91
N SER A 257 18.66 -23.84 -18.54
CA SER A 257 20.08 -23.75 -18.88
C SER A 257 20.62 -22.34 -18.79
N GLU A 258 21.93 -22.24 -18.64
CA GLU A 258 22.63 -20.95 -18.71
C GLU A 258 22.60 -20.41 -20.14
N VAL A 259 22.28 -19.12 -20.26
CA VAL A 259 22.20 -18.39 -21.53
C VAL A 259 23.02 -17.10 -21.44
N ASP A 260 23.27 -16.49 -22.60
CA ASP A 260 23.88 -15.16 -22.64
C ASP A 260 22.93 -14.13 -22.02
N CYS A 261 23.50 -13.30 -21.16
CA CYS A 261 22.95 -11.99 -20.83
C CYS A 261 23.26 -11.03 -22.00
#